data_AF-A0A7V1KZN6-F1
#
_entry.id   AF-A0A7V1KZN6-F1
#
_cell.length_a   1.000
_cell.length_b   1.000
_cell.length_c   1.000
_cell.angle_alpha   90.00
_cell.angle_beta   90.00
_cell.angle_gamma   90.00
#
_symmetry.space_group_name_H-M   'P 1'
#
loop_
_entity.id
_entity.type
_entity.pdbx_description
1 polymer ?
#
loop_
_entity_poly.entity_id
_entity_poly.type
_entity_poly.pdbx_seq_one_letter_code
_entity_poly.pdbx_strand_id
1 'polypeptide(L)'
;MGLRSEARKSSLKILYQVEISKVSVESALSDYFSQNQAPLAHQEFAEFLVKDIISHLPQLDNIISKYAKNWELHRIAIIDKNILRIGIFELLY
;
A
#
# COMPACT_ATOMS: atom_id res chain seq x y z
N MET A 1 5.49 17.74 -8.56
CA MET A 1 4.55 17.06 -7.63
C MET A 1 5.19 17.02 -6.24
N GLY A 2 4.39 16.97 -5.17
CA GLY A 2 4.91 17.02 -3.79
C GLY A 2 5.45 15.67 -3.29
N LEU A 3 6.42 15.69 -2.38
CA LEU A 3 7.11 14.51 -1.83
C LEU A 3 6.15 13.42 -1.32
N ARG A 4 5.10 13.82 -0.59
CA ARG A 4 4.07 12.89 -0.07
C ARG A 4 3.26 12.22 -1.19
N SER A 5 3.02 12.90 -2.31
CA SER A 5 2.28 12.34 -3.44
C SER A 5 3.08 11.26 -4.15
N GLU A 6 4.37 11.47 -4.36
CA GLU A 6 5.25 10.46 -4.97
C GLU A 6 5.50 9.26 -4.04
N ALA A 7 5.57 9.50 -2.74
CA ALA A 7 5.69 8.44 -1.75
C ALA A 7 4.46 7.51 -1.77
N ARG A 8 3.23 8.05 -1.82
CA ARG A 8 2.01 7.23 -1.97
C ARG A 8 2.01 6.38 -3.22
N LYS A 9 2.48 6.92 -4.35
CA LYS A 9 2.63 6.13 -5.59
C LYS A 9 3.64 5.00 -5.43
N SER A 10 4.73 5.25 -4.70
CA SER A 10 5.72 4.21 -4.38
C SER A 10 5.12 3.15 -3.47
N SER A 11 4.42 3.53 -2.40
CA SER A 11 3.69 2.61 -1.52
C SER A 11 2.70 1.74 -2.29
N LEU A 12 1.95 2.31 -3.24
CA LEU A 12 1.04 1.54 -4.10
C LEU A 12 1.77 0.46 -4.91
N LYS A 13 2.90 0.81 -5.53
CA LYS A 13 3.71 -0.15 -6.31
C LYS A 13 4.29 -1.25 -5.42
N ILE A 14 4.77 -0.91 -4.22
CA ILE A 14 5.33 -1.86 -3.26
C ILE A 14 4.24 -2.81 -2.75
N LEU A 15 3.07 -2.29 -2.33
CA LEU A 15 1.93 -3.11 -1.90
C LEU A 15 1.46 -4.07 -3.01
N TYR A 16 1.43 -3.59 -4.26
CA TYR A 16 1.14 -4.42 -5.42
C TYR A 16 2.17 -5.55 -5.57
N GLN A 17 3.47 -5.25 -5.47
CA GLN A 17 4.55 -6.24 -5.55
C GLN A 17 4.44 -7.29 -4.43
N VAL A 18 4.20 -6.86 -3.19
CA VAL A 18 4.01 -7.77 -2.04
C VAL A 18 2.86 -8.74 -2.32
N GLU A 19 1.74 -8.25 -2.84
CA GLU A 19 0.55 -9.09 -3.07
C GLU A 19 0.72 -10.06 -4.25
N ILE A 20 1.32 -9.61 -5.36
CA ILE A 20 1.49 -10.44 -6.56
C ILE A 20 2.62 -11.46 -6.41
N SER A 21 3.76 -11.04 -5.84
CA SER A 21 4.95 -11.87 -5.71
C SER A 21 4.98 -12.66 -4.41
N LYS A 22 4.09 -12.35 -3.45
CA LYS A 22 4.03 -12.97 -2.11
C LYS A 22 5.37 -12.95 -1.37
N VAL A 23 6.16 -11.91 -1.62
CA VAL A 23 7.44 -11.65 -0.96
C VAL A 23 7.23 -10.92 0.36
N SER A 24 8.23 -10.92 1.24
CA SER A 24 8.18 -10.12 2.46
C SER A 24 8.17 -8.63 2.13
N VAL A 25 7.61 -7.85 3.05
CA VAL A 25 7.52 -6.38 2.95
C VAL A 25 8.92 -5.76 2.87
N GLU A 26 9.83 -6.27 3.68
CA GLU A 26 11.21 -5.83 3.77
C GLU A 26 11.94 -6.08 2.45
N SER A 27 11.73 -7.25 1.83
CA SER A 27 12.29 -7.54 0.51
C SER A 27 11.72 -6.60 -0.53
N ALA A 28 10.41 -6.42 -0.58
CA ALA A 28 9.77 -5.55 -1.58
C ALA A 28 10.22 -4.08 -1.45
N LEU A 29 10.36 -3.57 -0.22
CA LEU A 29 10.89 -2.23 0.05
C LEU A 29 12.33 -2.08 -0.43
N SER A 30 13.20 -3.02 -0.03
CA SER A 30 14.60 -3.04 -0.43
C SER A 30 14.75 -3.11 -1.95
N ASP A 31 14.05 -4.04 -2.59
CA ASP A 31 14.09 -4.24 -4.03
C ASP A 31 13.60 -3.00 -4.78
N TYR A 32 12.49 -2.39 -4.33
CA TYR A 32 11.94 -1.20 -4.95
C TYR A 32 12.90 0.00 -4.87
N PHE A 33 13.44 0.30 -3.69
CA PHE A 33 14.33 1.46 -3.49
C PHE A 33 15.75 1.25 -4.04
N SER A 34 16.18 -0.01 -4.23
CA SER A 34 17.42 -0.31 -4.96
C SER A 34 17.34 0.14 -6.42
N GLN A 35 16.15 0.06 -7.03
CA GLN A 35 15.90 0.42 -8.44
C GLN A 35 15.38 1.85 -8.60
N ASN A 36 14.73 2.39 -7.57
CA ASN A 36 14.07 3.70 -7.60
C ASN A 36 14.63 4.57 -6.48
N GLN A 37 15.78 5.21 -6.71
CA GLN A 37 16.38 6.12 -5.74
C GLN A 37 15.44 7.30 -5.46
N ALA A 38 15.21 7.57 -4.18
CA ALA A 38 14.40 8.68 -3.71
C ALA A 38 15.07 9.32 -2.48
N PRO A 39 14.76 10.59 -2.14
CA PRO A 39 15.22 11.20 -0.90
C PRO A 39 14.82 10.39 0.33
N LEU A 40 15.63 10.41 1.39
CA LEU A 40 15.38 9.62 2.60
C LEU A 40 13.96 9.82 3.17
N ALA A 41 13.50 11.07 3.26
CA ALA A 41 12.15 11.39 3.75
C ALA A 41 11.01 10.78 2.91
N HIS A 42 11.24 10.56 1.60
CA HIS A 42 10.28 9.83 0.75
C HIS A 42 10.29 8.35 1.10
N GLN A 43 11.48 7.76 1.24
CA GLN A 43 11.64 6.34 1.56
C GLN A 43 11.00 6.01 2.91
N GLU A 44 11.32 6.80 3.94
CA GLU A 44 10.77 6.66 5.29
C GLU A 44 9.24 6.74 5.30
N PHE A 45 8.67 7.70 4.57
CA PHE A 45 7.21 7.83 4.53
C PHE A 45 6.53 6.70 3.75
N ALA A 46 7.13 6.26 2.64
CA ALA A 46 6.60 5.14 1.88
C ALA A 46 6.70 3.83 2.68
N GLU A 47 7.81 3.61 3.39
CA GLU A 47 8.02 2.48 4.29
C GLU A 47 7.00 2.48 5.44
N PHE A 48 6.81 3.62 6.11
CA PHE A 48 5.77 3.81 7.12
C PHE A 48 4.41 3.38 6.59
N LEU A 49 3.97 3.97 5.46
CA LEU A 49 2.69 3.64 4.86
C LEU A 49 2.56 2.15 4.56
N VAL A 50 3.55 1.53 3.92
CA VAL A 50 3.48 0.12 3.54
C VAL A 50 3.40 -0.77 4.78
N LYS A 51 4.26 -0.56 5.77
CA LYS A 51 4.31 -1.39 6.98
C LYS A 51 3.04 -1.26 7.80
N ASP A 52 2.54 -0.05 8.00
CA ASP A 52 1.34 0.17 8.80
C ASP A 52 0.05 -0.25 8.08
N ILE A 53 -0.02 -0.11 6.75
CA ILE A 53 -1.12 -0.69 5.98
C ILE A 53 -1.14 -2.21 6.13
N ILE A 54 0.03 -2.86 6.07
CA ILE A 54 0.14 -4.32 6.19
C ILE A 54 -0.24 -4.80 7.59
N SER A 55 0.15 -4.07 8.65
CA SER A 55 -0.24 -4.39 10.03
C SER A 55 -1.74 -4.24 10.27
N HIS A 56 -2.43 -3.36 9.53
CA HIS A 56 -3.87 -3.12 9.61
C HIS A 56 -4.69 -3.79 8.50
N LEU A 57 -4.09 -4.66 7.68
CA LEU A 57 -4.75 -5.28 6.53
C LEU A 57 -6.13 -5.89 6.86
N PRO A 58 -6.29 -6.71 7.92
CA PRO A 58 -7.58 -7.29 8.26
C PRO A 58 -8.66 -6.24 8.54
N GLN A 59 -8.31 -5.16 9.24
CA GLN A 59 -9.23 -4.07 9.56
C GLN A 59 -9.60 -3.28 8.31
N LEU A 60 -8.62 -2.92 7.47
CA LEU A 60 -8.84 -2.20 6.22
C LEU A 60 -9.72 -3.01 5.25
N ASP A 61 -9.42 -4.30 5.09
CA ASP A 61 -10.17 -5.21 4.22
C ASP A 61 -11.62 -5.42 4.70
N ASN A 62 -11.83 -5.47 6.02
CA ASN A 62 -13.17 -5.52 6.60
C ASN A 62 -13.97 -4.24 6.32
N ILE A 63 -13.33 -3.07 6.41
CA ILE A 63 -13.96 -1.79 6.06
C ILE A 63 -14.35 -1.78 4.58
N ILE A 64 -13.44 -2.17 3.69
CA ILE A 64 -13.72 -2.25 2.24
C ILE A 64 -14.91 -3.19 1.99
N SER A 65 -14.87 -4.40 2.56
CA SER A 65 -15.92 -5.41 2.37
C SER A 65 -17.28 -4.96 2.91
N LYS A 66 -17.30 -4.20 4.02
CA LYS A 66 -18.53 -3.63 4.59
C LYS A 66 -19.22 -2.65 3.64
N TYR A 67 -18.45 -1.88 2.87
CA TYR A 67 -19.00 -0.84 1.98
C TYR A 67 -19.10 -1.28 0.51
N ALA A 68 -18.35 -2.31 0.09
CA ALA A 68 -18.40 -2.91 -1.24
C ALA A 68 -19.61 -3.84 -1.41
N LYS A 69 -20.82 -3.28 -1.36
CA LYS A 69 -22.07 -4.05 -1.52
C LYS A 69 -22.07 -4.77 -2.87
N ASN A 70 -22.34 -6.08 -2.86
CA ASN A 70 -22.37 -6.97 -4.02
C ASN A 70 -21.01 -7.21 -4.70
N TRP A 71 -19.90 -6.77 -4.11
CA TRP A 71 -18.56 -7.02 -4.64
C TRP A 71 -17.70 -7.77 -3.62
N GLU A 72 -17.34 -9.00 -3.96
CA GLU A 72 -16.38 -9.76 -3.17
C GLU A 72 -15.01 -9.10 -3.22
N LEU A 73 -14.35 -8.95 -2.07
CA LEU A 73 -13.05 -8.26 -1.98
C LEU A 73 -12.00 -8.85 -2.95
N HIS A 74 -12.01 -10.17 -3.16
CA HIS A 74 -11.09 -10.85 -4.08
C HIS A 74 -11.35 -10.56 -5.57
N ARG A 75 -12.51 -9.99 -5.92
CA ARG A 75 -12.86 -9.57 -7.28
C ARG A 75 -12.44 -8.14 -7.59
N ILE A 76 -12.03 -7.37 -6.59
CA ILE A 76 -11.50 -6.02 -6.80
C ILE A 76 -10.09 -6.15 -7.36
N ALA A 77 -9.76 -5.40 -8.42
CA ALA A 77 -8.41 -5.38 -8.96
C ALA A 77 -7.40 -5.02 -7.85
N ILE A 78 -6.26 -5.70 -7.81
CA ILE A 78 -5.25 -5.52 -6.75
C ILE A 78 -4.85 -4.05 -6.59
N ILE A 79 -4.70 -3.34 -7.71
CA ILE A 79 -4.39 -1.91 -7.74
C ILE A 79 -5.48 -1.10 -7.03
N ASP A 80 -6.74 -1.27 -7.43
CA ASP A 80 -7.87 -0.53 -6.85
C ASP A 80 -8.03 -0.83 -5.36
N LYS A 81 -7.89 -2.10 -4.98
CA LYS A 81 -7.92 -2.53 -3.58
C LYS A 81 -6.83 -1.87 -2.76
N ASN A 82 -5.60 -1.79 -3.28
CA ASN A 82 -4.50 -1.12 -2.59
C ASN A 82 -4.68 0.41 -2.53
N ILE A 83 -5.28 1.04 -3.55
CA ILE A 83 -5.66 2.46 -3.49
C ILE A 83 -6.67 2.70 -2.36
N LEU A 84 -7.70 1.85 -2.25
CA LEU A 84 -8.68 1.92 -1.17
C LEU A 84 -8.02 1.73 0.20
N ARG A 85 -7.15 0.73 0.36
CA ARG A 85 -6.40 0.50 1.60
C ARG A 85 -5.58 1.72 2.02
N ILE A 86 -4.82 2.33 1.10
CA ILE A 86 -4.04 3.55 1.37
C ILE A 86 -4.96 4.68 1.81
N GLY A 87 -6.04 4.94 1.05
CA GLY A 87 -6.97 6.03 1.36
C GLY A 87 -7.69 5.86 2.69
N ILE A 88 -8.13 4.64 3.02
CA ILE A 88 -8.77 4.34 4.30
C ILE A 88 -7.78 4.46 5.44
N PHE A 89 -6.56 3.95 5.28
CA PHE A 89 -5.52 4.03 6.30
C PHE A 89 -5.22 5.49 6.68
N GLU A 90 -4.94 6.36 5.70
CA GLU A 90 -4.64 7.78 5.96
C GLU A 90 -5.82 8.59 6.53
N LEU A 91 -7.05 8.10 6.42
CA LEU A 91 -8.21 8.74 7.04
C LEU A 91 -8.40 8.33 8.51
N LEU A 92 -7.86 7.19 8.92
CA LEU A 92 -8.07 6.60 10.24
C LEU A 92 -6.86 6.74 11.18
N TYR A 93 -5.67 6.86 10.61
CA TYR A 93 -4.38 6.86 11.31
C TYR A 93 -3.52 8.03 10.83
#